data_AF-A0A381NK89-F1
#
_entry.id   AF-A0A381NK89-F1
#
_cell.length_a   1.000
_cell.length_b   1.000
_cell.length_c   1.000
_cell.angle_alpha   90.00
_cell.angle_beta   90.00
_cell.angle_gamma   90.00
#
_symmetry.space_group_name_H-M   'P 1'
#
loop_
_entity.id
_entity.type
_entity.pdbx_description
1 polymer ?
#
loop_
_entity_poly.entity_id
_entity_poly.type
_entity_poly.pdbx_seq_one_letter_code
_entity_poly.pdbx_strand_id
1 'polypeptide(L)'
;MHNYRLNRPLLAALLLAAGLAMLAFLATPAQAGDSFTVDVSPVSQNGEPKDTVTYTITVENTGDNDDDYNLTITSNNHSGWQEYIIPSQLAVKDGQSETATL
;
A
#
# COMPACT_ATOMS: atom_id res chain seq x y z
N MET A 1 29.53 -8.02 69.80
CA MET A 1 28.27 -8.78 69.89
C MET A 1 27.36 -8.25 68.79
N HIS A 2 27.49 -8.68 67.54
CA HIS A 2 26.81 -9.84 66.94
C HIS A 2 25.34 -10.00 67.33
N ASN A 3 24.48 -9.43 66.46
CA ASN A 3 23.23 -9.99 65.91
C ASN A 3 21.99 -10.13 66.84
N TYR A 4 20.70 -10.08 66.45
CA TYR A 4 19.99 -10.36 65.19
C TYR A 4 18.57 -9.72 65.16
N ARG A 5 18.18 -9.25 63.95
CA ARG A 5 16.96 -9.58 63.17
C ARG A 5 15.61 -8.83 63.31
N LEU A 6 15.17 -8.47 62.10
CA LEU A 6 13.92 -7.91 61.53
C LEU A 6 12.60 -8.51 62.04
N ASN A 7 11.52 -7.70 62.07
CA ASN A 7 10.29 -7.78 61.21
C ASN A 7 9.19 -6.81 61.76
N ARG A 8 8.64 -5.84 61.03
CA ARG A 8 7.42 -5.93 60.18
C ARG A 8 7.05 -4.54 59.60
N PRO A 9 6.24 -4.48 58.52
CA PRO A 9 6.43 -3.62 57.36
C PRO A 9 5.53 -2.38 57.39
N LEU A 10 5.92 -1.32 56.67
CA LEU A 10 5.08 -0.49 55.80
C LEU A 10 5.82 0.80 55.46
N LEU A 11 5.84 1.14 54.17
CA LEU A 11 6.22 2.45 53.60
C LEU A 11 7.75 2.70 53.61
N ALA A 12 8.45 3.14 52.59
CA ALA A 12 8.24 3.61 51.23
C ALA A 12 9.69 3.87 50.73
N ALA A 13 10.10 3.86 49.47
CA ALA A 13 9.48 3.71 48.18
C ALA A 13 10.56 3.05 47.32
N LEU A 14 10.23 1.91 46.70
CA LEU A 14 11.05 1.34 45.65
C LEU A 14 10.84 2.21 44.42
N LEU A 15 11.89 2.90 43.95
CA LEU A 15 11.93 3.55 42.65
C LEU A 15 11.69 2.48 41.57
N LEU A 16 10.43 2.32 41.15
CA LEU A 16 10.10 1.49 40.00
C LEU A 16 10.42 2.29 38.75
N ALA A 17 11.56 1.95 38.15
CA ALA A 17 11.92 2.35 36.81
C ALA A 17 10.84 1.90 35.81
N ALA A 18 10.61 2.76 34.81
CA ALA A 18 9.83 2.52 33.59
C ALA A 18 8.33 2.22 33.77
N GLY A 19 7.55 3.26 34.05
CA GLY A 19 6.13 3.30 33.68
C GLY A 19 6.03 3.29 32.15
N LEU A 20 5.77 2.11 31.60
CA LEU A 20 5.58 1.88 30.19
C LEU A 20 4.51 2.83 29.63
N ALA A 21 4.91 3.63 28.66
CA ALA A 21 4.04 4.29 27.69
C ALA A 21 3.33 3.26 26.78
N MET A 22 2.65 2.26 27.36
CA MET A 22 1.90 1.21 26.66
C MET A 22 0.39 1.46 26.76
N LEU A 23 -0.04 2.69 26.49
CA LEU A 23 -1.45 2.99 26.22
C LEU A 23 -1.62 4.11 25.19
N ALA A 24 -0.63 4.28 24.31
CA ALA A 24 -0.96 4.67 22.95
C ALA A 24 -1.49 3.38 22.29
N PHE A 25 -2.80 3.14 22.40
CA PHE A 25 -3.49 2.45 21.31
C PHE A 25 -3.30 3.38 20.10
N LEU A 26 -2.19 3.22 19.39
CA LEU A 26 -2.15 3.56 18.00
C LEU A 26 -3.27 2.70 17.42
N ALA A 27 -4.42 3.32 17.15
CA ALA A 27 -5.25 2.81 16.09
C ALA A 27 -4.33 2.88 14.87
N THR A 28 -3.65 1.78 14.57
CA THR A 28 -3.22 1.54 13.20
C THR A 28 -4.51 1.71 12.41
N PRO A 29 -4.61 2.66 11.45
CA PRO A 29 -5.71 2.59 10.51
C PRO A 29 -5.77 1.14 10.05
N ALA A 30 -6.97 0.54 10.05
CA ALA A 30 -7.15 -0.84 9.66
C ALA A 30 -6.36 -1.05 8.36
N GLN A 31 -5.32 -1.88 8.45
CA GLN A 31 -4.46 -2.23 7.32
C GLN A 31 -5.38 -2.66 6.19
N ALA A 32 -5.44 -1.84 5.14
CA ALA A 32 -6.18 -2.20 3.95
C ALA A 32 -5.41 -3.36 3.33
N GLY A 33 -5.90 -4.59 3.58
CA GLY A 33 -5.52 -5.73 2.76
C GLY A 33 -5.98 -5.41 1.35
N ASP A 34 -4.99 -5.17 0.48
CA ASP A 34 -5.08 -4.87 -0.94
C ASP A 34 -5.80 -3.54 -1.24
N SER A 35 -5.04 -2.54 -1.71
CA SER A 35 -5.58 -1.23 -2.10
C SER A 35 -4.73 -0.65 -3.23
N PHE A 36 -5.36 -0.07 -4.25
CA PHE A 36 -4.64 0.51 -5.38
C PHE A 36 -5.39 1.69 -6.01
N THR A 37 -4.66 2.52 -6.74
CA THR A 37 -5.22 3.54 -7.65
C THR A 37 -4.75 3.32 -9.08
N VAL A 38 -5.50 3.83 -10.05
CA VAL A 38 -5.15 3.76 -11.47
C VAL A 38 -5.36 5.14 -12.10
N ASP A 39 -4.34 5.60 -12.81
CA ASP A 39 -4.41 6.78 -13.68
C ASP A 39 -4.09 6.40 -15.13
N VAL A 40 -4.75 7.06 -16.08
CA VAL A 40 -4.55 6.84 -17.52
C VAL A 40 -4.32 8.18 -18.20
N SER A 41 -3.18 8.32 -18.86
CA SER A 41 -2.78 9.56 -19.53
C SER A 41 -2.37 9.33 -20.99
N PRO A 42 -2.80 10.19 -21.91
CA PRO A 42 -3.78 11.26 -21.69
C PRO A 42 -5.21 10.70 -21.55
N VAL A 43 -6.13 11.49 -21.01
CA VAL A 43 -7.53 11.06 -20.82
C VAL A 43 -8.28 10.82 -22.14
N SER A 44 -7.79 11.38 -23.24
CA SER A 44 -8.29 11.13 -24.60
C SER A 44 -7.22 11.46 -25.64
N GLN A 45 -7.28 10.76 -26.77
CA GLN A 45 -6.54 11.08 -27.99
C GLN A 45 -7.44 10.93 -29.21
N ASN A 46 -7.07 11.64 -30.27
CA ASN A 46 -7.62 11.44 -31.61
C ASN A 46 -6.54 10.78 -32.47
N GLY A 47 -6.95 9.91 -33.40
CA GLY A 47 -6.08 9.30 -34.40
C GLY A 47 -6.84 9.07 -35.69
N GLU A 48 -6.14 9.17 -36.81
CA GLU A 48 -6.65 8.84 -38.13
C GLU A 48 -6.65 7.31 -38.35
N PRO A 49 -7.37 6.79 -39.35
CA PRO A 49 -7.31 5.37 -39.67
C PRO A 49 -5.87 4.91 -39.93
N LYS A 50 -5.44 3.85 -39.23
CA LYS A 50 -4.09 3.26 -39.21
C LYS A 50 -3.07 3.96 -38.30
N ASP A 51 -3.45 5.02 -37.60
CA ASP A 51 -2.58 5.59 -36.56
C ASP A 51 -2.42 4.60 -35.40
N THR A 52 -1.34 4.77 -34.65
CA THR A 52 -1.18 4.16 -33.33
C THR A 52 -1.33 5.27 -32.31
N VAL A 53 -2.37 5.17 -31.48
CA VAL A 53 -2.56 6.00 -30.29
C VAL A 53 -1.97 5.25 -29.10
N THR A 54 -1.47 5.99 -28.12
CA THR A 54 -0.75 5.38 -26.99
C THR A 54 -1.13 6.06 -25.69
N TYR A 55 -1.51 5.25 -24.72
CA TYR A 55 -1.85 5.68 -23.37
C TYR A 55 -0.87 5.07 -22.36
N THR A 56 -0.49 5.83 -21.35
CA THR A 56 0.23 5.34 -20.18
C THR A 56 -0.77 5.08 -19.07
N ILE A 57 -0.82 3.85 -18.60
CA ILE A 57 -1.55 3.42 -17.42
C ILE A 57 -0.56 3.39 -16.27
N THR A 58 -0.85 4.10 -15.19
CA THR A 58 -0.08 4.06 -13.95
C THR A 58 -0.91 3.37 -12.87
N VAL A 59 -0.38 2.32 -12.28
CA VAL A 59 -1.01 1.64 -11.14
C VAL A 59 -0.17 1.92 -9.91
N GLU A 60 -0.78 2.49 -8.88
CA GLU A 60 -0.16 2.74 -7.57
C GLU A 60 -0.72 1.73 -6.57
N ASN A 61 0.18 1.02 -5.87
CA ASN A 61 -0.19 0.19 -4.74
C ASN A 61 -0.25 1.06 -3.48
N THR A 62 -1.46 1.21 -2.93
CA THR A 62 -1.74 1.96 -1.71
C THR A 62 -2.07 1.05 -0.52
N GLY A 63 -1.94 -0.27 -0.70
CA GLY A 63 -2.04 -1.27 0.35
C GLY A 63 -0.68 -1.52 1.00
N ASP A 64 -0.69 -2.24 2.12
CA ASP A 64 0.50 -2.41 2.97
C ASP A 64 1.39 -3.62 2.58
N ASN A 65 1.14 -4.26 1.43
CA ASN A 65 1.89 -5.43 0.96
C ASN A 65 2.25 -5.27 -0.53
N ASP A 66 3.30 -5.96 -0.98
CA ASP A 66 3.61 -6.09 -2.40
C ASP A 66 2.51 -6.87 -3.14
N ASP A 67 2.09 -6.37 -4.30
CA ASP A 67 0.97 -6.91 -5.08
C ASP A 67 1.36 -7.17 -6.54
N ASP A 68 0.63 -8.10 -7.17
CA ASP A 68 0.65 -8.33 -8.62
C ASP A 68 -0.69 -7.94 -9.25
N TYR A 69 -0.71 -6.89 -10.06
CA TYR A 69 -1.92 -6.44 -10.77
C TYR A 69 -1.97 -6.99 -12.18
N ASN A 70 -3.07 -7.67 -12.52
CA ASN A 70 -3.34 -8.15 -13.87
C ASN A 70 -4.22 -7.14 -14.63
N LEU A 71 -3.77 -6.70 -15.80
CA LEU A 71 -4.47 -5.70 -16.61
C LEU A 71 -5.15 -6.38 -17.80
N THR A 72 -6.42 -6.02 -18.03
CA THR A 72 -7.23 -6.55 -19.14
C THR A 72 -7.97 -5.42 -19.82
N ILE A 73 -8.14 -5.55 -21.13
CA ILE A 73 -8.88 -4.58 -21.93
C ILE A 73 -10.30 -5.11 -22.10
N THR A 74 -11.29 -4.29 -21.75
CA THR A 74 -12.70 -4.56 -22.04
C THR A 74 -13.25 -3.42 -22.88
N SER A 75 -13.66 -3.73 -24.11
CA SER A 75 -14.16 -2.74 -25.07
C SER A 75 -15.51 -3.17 -25.64
N ASN A 76 -16.43 -2.21 -25.80
CA ASN A 76 -17.76 -2.42 -26.35
C ASN A 76 -18.01 -1.75 -27.72
N ASN A 77 -17.10 -0.90 -28.23
CA ASN A 77 -17.36 -0.05 -29.42
C ASN A 77 -16.11 0.22 -30.29
N HIS A 78 -15.35 -0.81 -30.70
CA HIS A 78 -14.03 -0.64 -31.33
C HIS A 78 -13.93 -1.13 -32.78
N SER A 79 -14.89 -0.76 -33.63
CA SER A 79 -14.76 -1.06 -35.06
C SER A 79 -13.51 -0.38 -35.62
N GLY A 80 -12.51 -1.17 -36.04
CA GLY A 80 -11.32 -0.70 -36.77
C GLY A 80 -10.04 -0.50 -35.96
N TRP A 81 -10.05 -0.70 -34.65
CA TRP A 81 -8.86 -0.58 -33.79
C TRP A 81 -8.38 -1.96 -33.30
N GLN A 82 -7.09 -2.09 -33.05
CA GLN A 82 -6.49 -3.25 -32.38
C GLN A 82 -5.84 -2.72 -31.10
N GLU A 83 -6.26 -3.20 -29.93
CA GLU A 83 -5.67 -2.81 -28.64
C GLU A 83 -4.74 -3.88 -28.07
N TYR A 84 -3.69 -3.43 -27.39
CA TYR A 84 -2.76 -4.28 -26.66
C TYR A 84 -2.36 -3.59 -25.38
N ILE A 85 -2.23 -4.34 -24.27
CA ILE A 85 -1.68 -3.81 -23.03
C ILE A 85 -0.32 -4.44 -22.75
N ILE A 86 0.69 -3.61 -22.51
CA ILE A 86 2.08 -4.05 -22.39
C ILE A 86 2.78 -3.30 -21.24
N PRO A 87 3.22 -4.00 -20.17
CA PRO A 87 2.94 -5.40 -19.87
C PRO A 87 1.48 -5.60 -19.39
N SER A 88 0.98 -6.84 -19.43
CA SER A 88 -0.36 -7.20 -18.92
C SER A 88 -0.36 -7.58 -17.43
N GLN A 89 0.79 -7.59 -16.78
CA GLN A 89 0.94 -7.78 -15.35
C GLN A 89 1.99 -6.80 -14.81
N LEU A 90 1.69 -6.18 -13.67
CA LEU A 90 2.59 -5.28 -12.96
C LEU A 90 2.81 -5.82 -11.55
N ALA A 91 4.06 -6.08 -11.19
CA ALA A 91 4.47 -6.38 -9.82
C ALA A 91 4.83 -5.05 -9.13
N VAL A 92 3.99 -4.60 -8.20
CA VAL A 92 4.08 -3.27 -7.60
C VAL A 92 4.23 -3.41 -6.09
N LYS A 93 5.36 -2.91 -5.59
CA LYS A 93 5.64 -2.92 -4.15
C LYS A 93 4.72 -1.98 -3.40
N ASP A 94 4.55 -2.24 -2.10
CA ASP A 94 3.87 -1.32 -1.17
C ASP A 94 4.40 0.12 -1.36
N GLY A 95 3.45 1.06 -1.53
CA GLY A 95 3.70 2.48 -1.69
C GLY A 95 4.44 2.86 -2.98
N GLN A 96 4.52 1.98 -3.98
CA GLN A 96 5.13 2.25 -5.28
C GLN A 96 4.11 2.32 -6.41
N SER A 97 4.56 2.76 -7.58
CA SER A 97 3.78 2.72 -8.82
C SER A 97 4.59 2.12 -9.96
N GLU A 98 3.89 1.42 -10.85
CA GLU A 98 4.43 0.93 -12.11
C GLU A 98 3.52 1.30 -13.28
N THR A 99 4.04 1.19 -14.51
CA THR A 99 3.33 1.63 -15.71
C THR A 99 3.17 0.54 -16.76
N ALA A 100 2.05 0.59 -17.47
CA ALA A 100 1.80 -0.16 -18.69
C ALA A 100 1.38 0.77 -19.83
N THR A 101 1.55 0.31 -21.05
CA THR A 101 1.12 1.00 -22.26
C THR A 101 -0.11 0.34 -22.85
N LEU A 102 -1.11 1.13 -23.23
CA LEU A 102 -2.29 0.73 -24.01
C LEU A 102 -2.25 1.35 -25.41
#